data_AF-A0A2B4RVH1-F1
#
_entry.id   AF-A0A2B4RVH1-F1
#
_cell.length_a   1.000
_cell.length_b   1.000
_cell.length_c   1.000
_cell.angle_alpha   90.00
_cell.angle_beta   90.00
_cell.angle_gamma   90.00
#
_symmetry.space_group_name_H-M   'P 1'
#
loop_
_entity.id
_entity.type
_entity.pdbx_description
1 polymer ?
#
loop_
_entity_poly.entity_id
_entity_poly.type
_entity_poly.pdbx_seq_one_letter_code
_entity_poly.pdbx_strand_id
1 'polypeptide(L)'
;MRIALAAVIASSLICHAFSITCYQCVPEMTASCNSFNTKQCIRHQTKRICPKGMDSCMWTHVRGIFNNRTIDVEQRSCATGHTCGSLQTSCDWNNNNTDLKCGWSCCKSDLCNVGNDASYSPVTGCFLRLLVALLTLFL
;
A
#
# COMPACT_ATOMS: atom_id res chain seq x y z
N MET A 1 -37.46 -14.03 22.89
CA MET A 1 -36.12 -14.56 22.55
C MET A 1 -35.96 -14.96 21.07
N ARG A 2 -36.67 -14.34 20.12
CA ARG A 2 -36.60 -14.68 18.67
C ARG A 2 -36.05 -13.56 17.79
N ILE A 3 -35.82 -12.37 18.34
CA ILE A 3 -35.37 -11.19 17.60
C ILE A 3 -33.82 -11.10 17.56
N ALA A 4 -33.14 -11.70 18.54
CA ALA A 4 -31.67 -11.68 18.62
C ALA A 4 -30.98 -12.53 17.56
N LEU A 5 -31.63 -13.59 17.03
CA LEU A 5 -31.01 -14.48 16.06
C LEU A 5 -30.96 -13.87 14.64
N ALA A 6 -31.95 -13.04 14.29
CA ALA A 6 -31.99 -12.37 12.98
C ALA A 6 -30.88 -11.31 12.81
N ALA A 7 -30.50 -10.64 13.91
CA ALA A 7 -29.41 -9.64 13.90
C ALA A 7 -28.02 -10.27 13.71
N VAL A 8 -27.82 -11.52 14.16
CA VAL A 8 -26.56 -12.26 13.99
C VAL A 8 -26.42 -12.79 12.56
N ILE A 9 -27.54 -13.16 11.91
CA ILE A 9 -27.55 -13.61 10.51
C ILE A 9 -27.37 -12.42 9.54
N ALA A 10 -27.92 -11.24 9.86
CA ALA A 10 -27.70 -10.03 9.06
C ALA A 10 -26.25 -9.50 9.15
N SER A 11 -25.56 -9.70 10.29
CA SER A 11 -24.16 -9.29 10.46
C SER A 11 -23.15 -10.29 9.89
N SER A 12 -23.56 -11.51 9.56
CA SER A 12 -22.70 -12.56 8.97
C SER A 12 -22.72 -12.60 7.43
N LEU A 13 -23.49 -11.71 6.79
CA LEU A 13 -23.56 -11.56 5.32
C LEU A 13 -22.77 -10.36 4.78
N ILE A 14 -22.03 -9.62 5.62
CA ILE A 14 -21.12 -8.54 5.19
C ILE A 14 -19.66 -9.04 5.16
N CYS A 15 -19.47 -10.29 4.75
CA CYS A 15 -18.19 -10.72 4.23
C CYS A 15 -18.43 -10.88 2.74
N HIS A 16 -18.13 -9.88 1.92
CA HIS A 16 -17.64 -10.00 0.53
C HIS A 16 -17.58 -8.60 -0.13
N ALA A 17 -16.38 -8.25 -0.61
CA ALA A 17 -16.07 -7.13 -1.51
C ALA A 17 -15.94 -5.71 -0.93
N PHE A 18 -15.23 -5.54 0.19
CA PHE A 18 -14.60 -4.23 0.44
C PHE A 18 -13.41 -4.09 -0.52
N SER A 19 -13.65 -3.48 -1.68
CA SER A 19 -12.57 -2.99 -2.53
C SER A 19 -11.77 -1.97 -1.74
N ILE A 20 -10.54 -2.32 -1.37
CA ILE A 20 -9.63 -1.40 -0.69
C ILE A 20 -9.22 -0.26 -1.63
N THR A 21 -8.86 0.89 -1.07
CA THR A 21 -8.31 2.01 -1.83
C THR A 21 -6.82 2.09 -1.59
N CYS A 22 -6.00 2.20 -2.63
CA CYS A 22 -4.54 2.32 -2.53
C CYS A 22 -4.03 3.60 -3.18
N TYR A 23 -2.82 4.02 -2.80
CA TYR A 23 -2.08 4.99 -3.61
C TYR A 23 -1.58 4.33 -4.90
N GLN A 24 -1.68 5.06 -6.00
CA GLN A 24 -1.16 4.65 -7.28
C GLN A 24 -0.24 5.73 -7.86
N CYS A 25 1.01 5.37 -8.08
CA CYS A 25 1.96 6.14 -8.87
C CYS A 25 2.53 5.20 -9.93
N VAL A 26 1.85 5.18 -11.08
CA VAL A 26 2.32 4.49 -12.27
C VAL A 26 2.57 5.60 -13.29
N PRO A 27 3.79 5.75 -13.80
CA PRO A 27 4.03 6.73 -14.84
C PRO A 27 3.12 6.47 -16.02
N GLU A 28 2.60 7.53 -16.65
CA GLU A 28 1.97 7.37 -17.96
C GLU A 28 2.98 6.69 -18.88
N MET A 29 2.58 5.59 -19.53
CA MET A 29 3.37 4.88 -20.54
C MET A 29 3.55 5.80 -21.75
N THR A 30 4.39 6.81 -21.59
CA THR A 30 4.99 7.53 -22.70
C THR A 30 6.07 6.62 -23.31
N ALA A 31 6.36 6.81 -24.59
CA ALA A 31 7.34 6.00 -25.33
C ALA A 31 8.74 5.93 -24.68
N SER A 32 9.01 6.74 -23.65
CA SER A 32 10.24 6.77 -22.87
C SER A 32 10.25 5.90 -21.61
N CYS A 33 9.19 5.13 -21.28
CA CYS A 33 9.12 4.30 -20.07
C CYS A 33 9.61 5.03 -18.81
N ASN A 34 9.24 6.31 -18.65
CA ASN A 34 9.74 7.12 -17.53
C ASN A 34 9.29 6.47 -16.23
N SER A 35 10.20 6.04 -15.36
CA SER A 35 9.87 5.63 -14.00
C SER A 35 9.77 6.85 -13.07
N PHE A 36 8.94 6.79 -12.04
CA PHE A 36 8.93 7.82 -10.99
C PHE A 36 9.96 7.49 -9.93
N ASN A 37 10.80 8.45 -9.53
CA ASN A 37 11.49 8.37 -8.24
C ASN A 37 10.52 8.65 -7.08
N THR A 38 10.95 8.45 -5.83
CA THR A 38 10.11 8.67 -4.63
C THR A 38 9.42 10.03 -4.61
N LYS A 39 10.17 11.12 -4.89
CA LYS A 39 9.62 12.49 -4.87
C LYS A 39 8.54 12.69 -5.92
N GLN A 40 8.74 12.15 -7.12
CA GLN A 40 7.76 12.24 -8.19
C GLN A 40 6.54 11.38 -7.89
N CYS A 41 6.72 10.16 -7.36
CA CYS A 41 5.63 9.29 -6.95
C CYS A 41 4.75 9.98 -5.89
N ILE A 42 5.34 10.56 -4.83
CA ILE A 42 4.58 11.27 -3.78
C ILE A 42 3.81 12.47 -4.35
N ARG A 43 4.40 13.21 -5.29
CA ARG A 43 3.76 14.38 -5.92
C ARG A 43 2.60 13.99 -6.84
N HIS A 44 2.73 12.90 -7.57
CA HIS A 44 1.81 12.50 -8.64
C HIS A 44 0.92 11.32 -8.27
N GLN A 45 1.01 10.79 -7.06
CA GLN A 45 0.17 9.67 -6.64
C GLN A 45 -1.32 10.05 -6.67
N THR A 46 -2.12 9.09 -7.11
CA THR A 46 -3.58 9.17 -7.09
C THR A 46 -4.13 8.15 -6.11
N LYS A 47 -5.32 8.40 -5.57
CA LYS A 47 -6.05 7.39 -4.78
C LYS A 47 -6.92 6.60 -5.74
N ARG A 48 -6.83 5.27 -5.71
CA ARG A 48 -7.61 4.41 -6.59
C ARG A 48 -8.24 3.26 -5.82
N ILE A 49 -9.53 3.06 -6.04
CA ILE A 49 -10.26 1.89 -5.57
C ILE A 49 -9.75 0.67 -6.34
N CYS A 50 -9.37 -0.38 -5.63
CA CYS A 50 -8.80 -1.56 -6.24
C CYS A 50 -9.85 -2.38 -7.00
N PRO A 51 -9.52 -2.83 -8.23
CA PRO A 51 -10.36 -3.75 -8.98
C PRO A 51 -10.62 -5.04 -8.21
N LYS A 52 -11.71 -5.71 -8.55
CA LYS A 52 -12.04 -7.03 -7.98
C LYS A 52 -10.87 -8.00 -8.15
N GLY A 53 -10.50 -8.68 -7.07
CA GLY A 53 -9.38 -9.62 -7.03
C GLY A 53 -8.03 -9.01 -6.64
N MET A 54 -7.91 -7.68 -6.56
CA MET A 54 -6.75 -6.99 -6.00
C MET A 54 -7.05 -6.56 -4.57
N ASP A 55 -6.68 -7.38 -3.61
CA ASP A 55 -7.01 -7.24 -2.18
C ASP A 55 -5.86 -6.66 -1.34
N SER A 56 -4.80 -6.16 -1.99
CA SER A 56 -3.60 -5.65 -1.33
C SER A 56 -3.11 -4.34 -1.96
N CYS A 57 -2.65 -3.41 -1.14
CA CYS A 57 -1.86 -2.26 -1.56
C CYS A 57 -0.38 -2.63 -1.58
N MET A 58 0.29 -2.33 -2.68
CA MET A 58 1.70 -2.60 -2.91
C MET A 58 2.49 -1.31 -2.96
N TRP A 59 3.70 -1.35 -2.38
CA TRP A 59 4.74 -0.36 -2.54
C TRP A 59 6.05 -1.09 -2.88
N THR A 60 6.80 -0.57 -3.85
CA THR A 60 8.14 -1.04 -4.19
C THR A 60 9.04 0.16 -4.49
N HIS A 61 10.30 0.07 -4.06
CA HIS A 61 11.33 1.06 -4.32
C HIS A 61 12.64 0.37 -4.69
N VAL A 62 13.14 0.64 -5.89
CA VAL A 62 14.39 0.10 -6.40
C VAL A 62 15.37 1.24 -6.62
N ARG A 63 16.53 1.16 -5.97
CA ARG A 63 17.61 2.15 -6.09
C ARG A 63 18.97 1.48 -6.26
N GLY A 64 19.85 2.06 -7.05
CA GLY A 64 21.23 1.56 -7.18
C GLY A 64 21.84 1.89 -8.53
N ILE A 65 22.90 1.17 -8.91
CA ILE A 65 23.57 1.33 -10.19
C ILE A 65 23.36 0.07 -11.02
N PHE A 66 22.89 0.24 -12.25
CA PHE A 66 22.76 -0.83 -13.22
C PHE A 66 23.31 -0.34 -14.56
N ASN A 67 24.25 -1.08 -15.15
CA ASN A 67 24.89 -0.71 -16.41
C ASN A 67 25.40 0.76 -16.45
N ASN A 68 26.11 1.19 -15.40
CA ASN A 68 26.60 2.58 -15.22
C ASN A 68 25.51 3.67 -15.17
N ARG A 69 24.25 3.31 -14.98
CA ARG A 69 23.15 4.26 -14.79
C ARG A 69 22.60 4.16 -13.38
N THR A 70 22.35 5.31 -12.77
CA THR A 70 21.63 5.36 -11.50
C THR A 70 20.15 5.04 -11.76
N ILE A 71 19.65 4.05 -11.05
CA ILE A 71 18.23 3.70 -10.98
C ILE A 71 17.70 4.22 -9.65
N ASP A 72 16.56 4.91 -9.69
CA ASP A 72 15.77 5.30 -8.52
C ASP A 72 14.30 5.31 -8.93
N VAL A 73 13.58 4.24 -8.59
CA VAL A 73 12.23 3.95 -9.07
C VAL A 73 11.35 3.52 -7.93
N GLU A 74 10.28 4.26 -7.70
CA GLU A 74 9.21 3.92 -6.78
C GLU A 74 7.91 3.68 -7.53
N GLN A 75 7.20 2.62 -7.14
CA GLN A 75 5.88 2.28 -7.64
C GLN A 75 4.93 1.97 -6.49
N ARG A 76 3.71 2.49 -6.61
CA ARG A 76 2.58 2.19 -5.72
C ARG A 76 1.41 1.74 -6.57
N SER A 77 0.72 0.67 -6.18
CA SER A 77 -0.48 0.20 -6.87
C SER A 77 -1.32 -0.74 -6.02
N CYS A 78 -2.50 -1.09 -6.55
CA CYS A 78 -3.21 -2.31 -6.15
C CYS A 78 -2.43 -3.56 -6.61
N ALA A 79 -2.54 -4.64 -5.86
CA ALA A 79 -1.89 -5.91 -6.13
C ALA A 79 -2.73 -7.09 -5.64
N THR A 80 -2.38 -8.28 -6.15
CA THR A 80 -2.88 -9.55 -5.64
C THR A 80 -1.88 -10.14 -4.64
N GLY A 81 -2.32 -11.08 -3.80
CA GLY A 81 -1.40 -11.84 -2.95
C GLY A 81 -0.28 -12.54 -3.72
N HIS A 82 -0.55 -13.05 -4.92
CA HIS A 82 0.48 -13.63 -5.80
C HIS A 82 1.51 -12.59 -6.23
N THR A 83 1.07 -11.41 -6.66
CA THR A 83 1.96 -10.29 -7.04
C THR A 83 2.89 -9.91 -5.87
N CYS A 84 2.35 -9.84 -4.65
CA CYS A 84 3.14 -9.56 -3.45
C CYS A 84 4.22 -10.62 -3.18
N GLY A 85 3.88 -11.91 -3.32
CA GLY A 85 4.85 -13.00 -3.17
C GLY A 85 5.95 -12.98 -4.23
N SER A 86 5.59 -12.70 -5.50
CA SER A 86 6.59 -12.57 -6.57
C SER A 86 7.52 -11.36 -6.35
N LEU A 87 6.98 -10.25 -5.85
CA LEU A 87 7.75 -9.04 -5.56
C LEU A 87 8.77 -9.28 -4.44
N GLN A 88 8.37 -10.00 -3.39
CA GLN A 88 9.29 -10.42 -2.33
C GLN A 88 10.49 -11.18 -2.89
N THR A 89 10.23 -12.27 -3.62
CA THR A 89 11.29 -13.09 -4.23
C THR A 89 12.21 -12.28 -5.13
N SER A 90 11.65 -11.37 -5.95
CA SER A 90 12.42 -10.53 -6.85
C SER A 90 13.29 -9.50 -6.10
N CYS A 91 12.74 -8.85 -5.07
CA CYS A 91 13.52 -7.93 -4.24
C CYS A 91 14.62 -8.64 -3.46
N ASP A 92 14.32 -9.79 -2.87
CA ASP A 92 15.30 -10.58 -2.12
C ASP A 92 16.44 -11.05 -3.04
N TRP A 93 16.12 -11.47 -4.27
CA TRP A 93 17.14 -11.81 -5.25
C TRP A 93 18.00 -10.59 -5.63
N ASN A 94 17.39 -9.45 -5.97
CA ASN A 94 18.14 -8.24 -6.36
C ASN A 94 19.06 -7.76 -5.22
N ASN A 95 18.55 -7.74 -3.98
CA ASN A 95 19.30 -7.31 -2.80
C ASN A 95 20.55 -8.15 -2.53
N ASN A 96 20.49 -9.43 -2.87
CA ASN A 96 21.56 -10.40 -2.60
C ASN A 96 22.52 -10.60 -3.78
N ASN A 97 22.10 -10.35 -5.02
CA ASN A 97 22.85 -10.71 -6.22
C ASN A 97 23.25 -9.52 -7.09
N THR A 98 22.81 -8.31 -6.77
CA THR A 98 23.09 -7.11 -7.56
C THR A 98 23.43 -5.92 -6.68
N ASP A 99 23.96 -4.85 -7.27
CA ASP A 99 24.16 -3.57 -6.61
C ASP A 99 22.84 -2.77 -6.45
N LEU A 100 21.70 -3.35 -6.84
CA LEU A 100 20.39 -2.77 -6.64
C LEU A 100 19.87 -3.09 -5.24
N LYS A 101 19.35 -2.06 -4.58
CA LYS A 101 18.60 -2.17 -3.33
C LYS A 101 17.11 -2.05 -3.65
N CYS A 102 16.35 -3.04 -3.24
CA CYS A 102 14.93 -3.22 -3.46
C CYS A 102 14.22 -3.25 -2.11
N GLY A 103 13.38 -2.25 -1.84
CA GLY A 103 12.44 -2.24 -0.74
C GLY A 103 11.05 -2.60 -1.26
N TRP A 104 10.29 -3.37 -0.50
CA TRP A 104 8.91 -3.71 -0.86
C TRP A 104 8.02 -3.81 0.37
N SER A 105 6.73 -3.62 0.17
CA SER A 105 5.71 -3.92 1.18
C SER A 105 4.37 -4.22 0.51
N CYS A 106 3.59 -5.10 1.14
CA CYS A 106 2.19 -5.29 0.83
C CYS A 106 1.35 -5.24 2.10
N CYS A 107 0.18 -4.64 2.02
CA CYS A 107 -0.73 -4.46 3.15
C CYS A 107 -2.18 -4.44 2.68
N LYS A 108 -3.12 -4.81 3.56
CA LYS A 108 -4.55 -5.04 3.22
C LYS A 108 -5.51 -3.98 3.78
N SER A 109 -5.00 -2.77 4.03
CA SER A 109 -5.78 -1.66 4.58
C SER A 109 -5.79 -0.49 3.60
N ASP A 110 -6.79 0.37 3.70
CA ASP A 110 -6.86 1.54 2.83
C ASP A 110 -5.62 2.43 2.98
N LEU A 111 -5.05 2.79 1.83
CA LEU A 111 -3.95 3.75 1.68
C LEU A 111 -2.69 3.40 2.48
N CYS A 112 -2.53 2.14 2.87
CA CYS A 112 -1.42 1.69 3.70
C CYS A 112 -0.07 1.67 2.97
N ASN A 113 -0.07 1.74 1.63
CA ASN A 113 1.13 1.79 0.79
C ASN A 113 1.70 3.22 0.64
N VAL A 114 1.69 4.00 1.73
CA VAL A 114 2.23 5.37 1.77
C VAL A 114 3.76 5.42 1.64
N GLY A 115 4.42 4.27 1.63
CA GLY A 115 5.88 4.12 1.57
C GLY A 115 6.54 4.33 2.93
N ASN A 116 7.77 3.82 3.08
CA ASN A 116 8.55 3.94 4.32
C ASN A 116 9.31 5.28 4.45
N ASP A 117 8.75 6.39 3.95
CA ASP A 117 9.22 7.68 4.43
C ASP A 117 8.68 7.85 5.85
N ALA A 118 9.58 7.81 6.83
CA ALA A 118 9.33 7.90 8.28
C ALA A 118 8.57 9.17 8.74
N SER A 119 8.03 9.97 7.81
CA SER A 119 7.27 11.19 8.04
C SER A 119 5.74 11.00 8.02
N TYR A 120 5.22 9.81 7.69
CA TYR A 120 3.77 9.56 7.70
C TYR A 120 3.44 8.19 8.31
N SER A 121 3.45 8.13 9.64
CA SER A 121 2.84 7.01 10.37
C SER A 121 1.35 7.31 10.59
N PRO A 122 0.40 6.63 9.91
CA PRO A 122 -1.03 6.78 10.21
C PRO A 122 -1.38 6.27 11.62
N VAL A 123 -0.46 5.56 12.27
CA VAL A 123 -0.61 5.04 13.63
C VAL A 123 -0.70 6.21 14.63
N THR A 124 0.00 7.33 14.41
CA THR A 124 -0.05 8.49 15.31
C THR A 124 -1.42 9.20 15.27
N GLY A 125 -2.19 9.07 14.19
CA GLY A 125 -3.52 9.68 14.05
C GLY A 125 -4.63 8.95 14.80
N CYS A 126 -4.55 7.61 14.90
CA CYS A 126 -5.53 6.82 15.63
C CYS A 126 -5.38 6.93 17.16
N PHE A 127 -4.15 6.98 17.68
CA PHE A 127 -3.93 7.16 19.12
C PHE A 127 -4.43 8.51 19.63
N LEU A 128 -4.28 9.58 18.83
CA LEU A 128 -4.75 10.92 19.23
C LEU A 128 -6.29 11.00 19.31
N ARG A 129 -7.01 10.33 18.39
CA ARG A 129 -8.49 10.32 18.40
C ARG A 129 -9.07 9.49 19.54
N LEU A 130 -8.41 8.39 19.93
CA LEU A 130 -8.85 7.58 21.07
C LEU A 130 -8.65 8.33 22.39
N LEU A 131 -7.54 9.07 22.54
CA LEU A 131 -7.26 9.88 23.73
C LEU A 131 -8.24 11.05 23.88
N VAL A 132 -8.60 11.74 22.79
CA VAL A 132 -9.59 12.83 22.84
C VAL A 132 -10.97 12.29 23.18
N ALA A 133 -11.39 11.14 22.62
CA ALA A 133 -12.67 10.53 22.94
C ALA A 133 -12.76 10.10 24.42
N LEU A 134 -11.69 9.56 24.99
CA LEU A 134 -11.61 9.20 26.41
C LEU A 134 -11.67 10.45 27.30
N LEU A 135 -10.95 11.52 26.97
CA LEU A 135 -10.98 12.77 27.76
C LEU A 135 -12.35 13.46 27.75
N THR A 136 -13.12 13.36 26.66
CA THR A 136 -14.48 13.91 26.59
C THR A 136 -15.54 13.07 27.29
N LEU A 137 -15.24 11.82 27.65
CA LEU A 137 -16.16 10.93 28.38
C LEU A 137 -16.00 11.05 29.92
N PHE A 138 -14.95 11.72 30.39
CA PHE A 138 -14.66 11.94 31.81
C PHE A 138 -14.79 13.41 32.25
N LEU A 139 -15.38 14.28 31.42
CA LEU A 139 -15.72 15.68 31.72
C LEU A 139 -17.24 15.87 31.76
#